data_AF-A0A951AB23-F1
#
_entry.id   AF-A0A951AB23-F1
#
_cell.length_a   1.000
_cell.length_b   1.000
_cell.length_c   1.000
_cell.angle_alpha   90.00
_cell.angle_beta   90.00
_cell.angle_gamma   90.00
#
_symmetry.space_group_name_H-M   'P 1'
#
loop_
_entity.id
_entity.type
_entity.pdbx_description
1 polymer ?
#
loop_
_entity_poly.entity_id
_entity_poly.type
_entity_poly.pdbx_seq_one_letter_code
_entity_poly.pdbx_strand_id
1 'polypeptide(L)'
;MPQATDTRLHPIRALRAIRALQRDREDTKQVFLLIEALRGKTTLRQLNKFRATEFGRRALTERPRLFDRLEDWDTLKALPAGTLGRAYYEFMASENLSAAGLVEASKVLKRPPASDDMTWFRERNRETHDLLHVVTGYGRDPVGEACLVAFTYAQTGQKGFLVIALNAARRASRFLSRQPVKRAIFEGYRRGRQAEWL
;
A
#
# COMPACT_ATOMS: atom_id res chain seq x y z
N MET A 1 -15.63 -3.34 24.15
CA MET A 1 -15.67 -4.48 23.20
C MET A 1 -14.96 -4.05 21.92
N PRO A 2 -13.85 -4.67 21.50
CA PRO A 2 -13.29 -4.39 20.18
C PRO A 2 -14.34 -4.74 19.12
N GLN A 3 -14.60 -3.83 18.18
CA GLN A 3 -15.54 -4.10 17.08
C GLN A 3 -15.03 -5.31 16.28
N ALA A 4 -15.89 -6.30 16.08
CA ALA A 4 -15.57 -7.46 15.26
C ALA A 4 -15.17 -6.99 13.85
N THR A 5 -13.94 -7.29 13.43
CA THR A 5 -13.45 -6.92 12.09
C THR A 5 -14.30 -7.63 11.04
N ASP A 6 -14.98 -6.89 10.15
CA ASP A 6 -15.73 -7.50 9.05
C ASP A 6 -14.77 -8.22 8.10
N THR A 7 -14.90 -9.55 8.05
CA THR A 7 -14.08 -10.45 7.23
C THR A 7 -14.80 -10.93 5.98
N ARG A 8 -15.98 -10.41 5.69
CA ARG A 8 -16.73 -10.77 4.47
C ARG A 8 -16.11 -10.12 3.24
N LEU A 9 -16.24 -10.81 2.11
CA LEU A 9 -15.95 -10.24 0.80
C LEU A 9 -17.19 -9.50 0.29
N HIS A 10 -16.96 -8.37 -0.38
CA HIS A 10 -18.01 -7.52 -0.91
C HIS A 10 -17.87 -7.40 -2.45
N PRO A 11 -18.12 -8.46 -3.22
CA PRO A 11 -17.81 -8.53 -4.66
C PRO A 11 -18.52 -7.45 -5.49
N ILE A 12 -19.74 -7.08 -5.13
CA ILE A 12 -20.48 -5.99 -5.80
C ILE A 12 -19.79 -4.64 -5.59
N ARG A 13 -19.31 -4.36 -4.38
CA ARG A 13 -18.55 -3.13 -4.08
C ARG A 13 -17.22 -3.12 -4.83
N ALA A 14 -16.53 -4.25 -4.88
CA ALA A 14 -15.30 -4.42 -5.65
C ALA A 14 -15.53 -4.15 -7.15
N LEU A 15 -16.59 -4.71 -7.74
CA LEU A 15 -16.93 -4.50 -9.14
C LEU A 15 -17.27 -3.02 -9.44
N ARG A 16 -17.98 -2.34 -8.53
CA ARG A 16 -18.27 -0.91 -8.65
C ARG A 16 -16.99 -0.08 -8.62
N ALA A 17 -16.07 -0.36 -7.70
CA ALA A 17 -14.78 0.32 -7.60
C ALA A 17 -13.92 0.12 -8.87
N ILE A 18 -13.87 -1.10 -9.42
CA ILE A 18 -13.17 -1.37 -10.68
C ILE A 18 -13.79 -0.58 -11.84
N ARG A 19 -15.13 -0.52 -11.94
CA ARG A 19 -15.81 0.26 -12.98
C ARG A 19 -15.57 1.76 -12.84
N ALA A 20 -15.48 2.27 -11.61
CA ALA A 20 -15.12 3.66 -11.36
C ALA A 20 -13.68 3.95 -11.81
N LEU A 21 -12.69 3.13 -11.39
CA LEU A 21 -11.29 3.20 -11.87
C LEU A 21 -11.15 3.05 -13.39
N GLN A 22 -12.15 2.44 -14.03
CA GLN A 22 -12.18 2.32 -15.47
C GLN A 22 -12.57 3.62 -16.17
N ARG A 23 -13.45 4.41 -15.55
CA ARG A 23 -13.93 5.70 -16.05
C ARG A 23 -12.98 6.83 -15.70
N ASP A 24 -12.49 6.86 -14.47
CA ASP A 24 -11.55 7.85 -13.96
C ASP A 24 -10.39 7.14 -13.25
N ARG A 25 -9.18 7.36 -13.74
CA ARG A 25 -7.96 6.70 -13.24
C ARG A 25 -7.37 7.41 -12.03
N GLU A 26 -7.67 8.70 -11.88
CA GLU A 26 -7.15 9.54 -10.82
C GLU A 26 -8.01 9.44 -9.54
N ASP A 27 -9.15 8.75 -9.59
CA ASP A 27 -9.99 8.46 -8.42
C ASP A 27 -9.37 7.37 -7.52
N THR A 28 -8.26 7.73 -6.87
CA THR A 28 -7.48 6.90 -5.94
C THR A 28 -8.31 6.34 -4.79
N LYS A 29 -9.44 6.98 -4.44
CA LYS A 29 -10.39 6.51 -3.42
C LYS A 29 -10.91 5.10 -3.74
N GLN A 30 -11.10 4.80 -5.03
CA GLN A 30 -11.60 3.51 -5.49
C GLN A 30 -10.61 2.37 -5.25
N VAL A 31 -9.30 2.67 -5.21
CA VAL A 31 -8.27 1.68 -4.84
C VAL A 31 -8.49 1.22 -3.40
N PHE A 32 -8.70 2.16 -2.48
CA PHE A 32 -9.00 1.85 -1.08
C PHE A 32 -10.29 1.05 -0.92
N LEU A 33 -11.35 1.43 -1.65
CA LEU A 33 -12.62 0.70 -1.64
C LEU A 33 -12.49 -0.73 -2.19
N LEU A 34 -11.69 -0.93 -3.24
CA LEU A 34 -11.44 -2.25 -3.82
C LEU A 34 -10.66 -3.14 -2.84
N ILE A 35 -9.61 -2.62 -2.22
CA ILE A 35 -8.80 -3.35 -1.23
C ILE A 35 -9.67 -3.74 -0.03
N GLU A 36 -10.47 -2.80 0.49
CA GLU A 36 -11.41 -3.05 1.58
C GLU A 36 -12.42 -4.14 1.21
N ALA A 37 -13.05 -4.05 0.04
CA ALA A 37 -14.07 -4.97 -0.42
C ALA A 37 -13.55 -6.40 -0.63
N LEU A 38 -12.27 -6.56 -0.96
CA LEU A 38 -11.64 -7.86 -1.22
C LEU A 38 -10.73 -8.36 -0.10
N ARG A 39 -10.69 -7.65 1.04
CA ARG A 39 -9.79 -7.96 2.17
C ARG A 39 -10.00 -9.36 2.72
N GLY A 40 -11.26 -9.70 3.00
CA GLY A 40 -11.63 -10.93 3.69
C GLY A 40 -10.92 -11.09 5.04
N LYS A 41 -10.43 -12.30 5.33
CA LYS A 41 -9.60 -12.62 6.51
C LYS A 41 -8.11 -12.30 6.36
N THR A 42 -7.68 -11.72 5.23
CA THR A 42 -6.25 -11.61 4.90
C THR A 42 -5.49 -10.73 5.88
N THR A 43 -5.98 -9.51 6.13
CA THR A 43 -5.34 -8.60 7.09
C THR A 43 -5.33 -9.15 8.51
N LEU A 44 -6.35 -9.93 8.91
CA LEU A 44 -6.36 -10.62 10.20
C LEU A 44 -5.24 -11.66 10.29
N ARG A 45 -5.05 -12.48 9.25
CA ARG A 45 -3.92 -13.42 9.19
C ARG A 45 -2.58 -12.70 9.22
N GLN A 46 -2.45 -11.57 8.52
CA GLN A 46 -1.24 -10.76 8.55
C GLN A 46 -0.97 -10.17 9.94
N LEU A 47 -1.99 -9.65 10.62
CA LEU A 47 -1.85 -9.15 12.00
C LEU A 47 -1.42 -10.27 12.96
N ASN A 48 -1.99 -11.46 12.83
CA ASN A 48 -1.58 -12.60 13.64
C ASN A 48 -0.13 -13.03 13.36
N LYS A 49 0.29 -13.02 12.09
CA LYS A 49 1.70 -13.24 11.72
C LYS A 49 2.60 -12.16 12.31
N PHE A 50 2.18 -10.89 12.26
CA PHE A 50 2.91 -9.75 12.83
C PHE A 50 3.11 -9.92 14.34
N ARG A 51 2.05 -10.25 15.08
CA ARG A 51 2.08 -10.55 16.53
C ARG A 51 3.01 -11.69 16.91
N ALA A 52 3.25 -12.64 16.01
CA ALA A 52 4.17 -13.75 16.27
C ALA A 52 5.65 -13.31 16.22
N THR A 53 5.97 -12.17 15.59
CA THR A 53 7.33 -11.63 15.53
C THR A 53 7.68 -10.81 16.77
N GLU A 54 8.97 -10.77 17.13
CA GLU A 54 9.46 -9.93 18.22
C GLU A 54 9.21 -8.44 17.94
N PHE A 55 9.59 -7.98 16.75
CA PHE A 55 9.33 -6.62 16.30
C PHE A 55 7.85 -6.26 16.38
N GLY A 56 6.96 -7.14 15.92
CA GLY A 56 5.52 -6.87 15.90
C GLY A 56 4.90 -6.78 17.29
N ARG A 57 5.34 -7.59 18.25
CA ARG A 57 4.91 -7.45 19.67
C ARG A 57 5.33 -6.11 20.25
N ARG A 58 6.60 -5.72 20.04
CA ARG A 58 7.12 -4.43 20.51
C ARG A 58 6.35 -3.28 19.86
N ALA A 59 6.20 -3.31 18.55
CA ALA A 59 5.50 -2.30 17.77
C ALA A 59 4.02 -2.14 18.17
N LEU A 60 3.31 -3.23 18.47
CA LEU A 60 1.92 -3.17 18.95
C LEU A 60 1.79 -2.63 20.38
N THR A 61 2.86 -2.72 21.17
CA THR A 61 2.92 -2.16 22.53
C THR A 61 3.25 -0.66 22.48
N GLU A 62 4.30 -0.29 21.75
CA GLU A 62 4.78 1.10 21.63
C GLU A 62 3.88 1.95 20.74
N ARG A 63 3.21 1.32 19.77
CA ARG A 63 2.33 1.95 18.78
C ARG A 63 2.93 3.20 18.12
N PRO A 64 4.18 3.14 17.62
CA PRO A 64 4.79 4.30 16.98
C PRO A 64 3.92 4.78 15.82
N ARG A 65 3.72 6.09 15.74
CA ARG A 65 2.99 6.72 14.63
C ARG A 65 3.96 7.01 13.50
N LEU A 66 3.98 6.15 12.49
CA LEU A 66 4.87 6.31 11.34
C LEU A 66 4.57 7.62 10.61
N PHE A 67 3.29 7.98 10.46
CA PHE A 67 2.84 9.28 9.95
C PHE A 67 3.61 10.48 10.54
N ASP A 68 3.74 10.55 11.86
CA ASP A 68 4.37 11.70 12.53
C ASP A 68 5.85 11.83 12.15
N ARG A 69 6.51 10.73 11.79
CA ARG A 69 7.89 10.73 11.29
C ARG A 69 7.99 11.04 9.80
N LEU A 70 7.01 10.61 9.00
CA LEU A 70 6.97 10.87 7.55
C LEU A 70 6.57 12.31 7.22
N GLU A 71 5.88 12.99 8.13
CA GLU A 71 5.52 14.42 8.01
C GLU A 71 6.53 15.37 8.67
N ASP A 72 7.55 14.87 9.36
CA ASP A 72 8.63 15.70 9.89
C ASP A 72 9.68 16.00 8.81
N TRP A 73 9.30 16.88 7.87
CA TRP A 73 10.09 17.21 6.69
C TRP A 73 11.43 17.85 7.03
N ASP A 74 11.49 18.66 8.07
CA ASP A 74 12.73 19.32 8.49
C ASP A 74 13.75 18.30 8.97
N THR A 75 13.34 17.35 9.82
CA THR A 75 14.20 16.26 10.24
C THR A 75 14.61 15.39 9.06
N LEU A 76 13.66 14.96 8.21
CA LEU A 76 13.96 14.09 7.07
C LEU A 76 14.92 14.74 6.07
N LYS A 77 14.76 16.04 5.81
CA LYS A 77 15.66 16.84 4.98
C LYS A 77 17.05 16.93 5.59
N ALA A 78 17.16 17.06 6.92
CA ALA A 78 18.45 17.17 7.60
C ALA A 78 19.24 15.86 7.67
N LEU A 79 18.61 14.70 7.41
CA LEU A 79 19.30 13.42 7.44
C LEU A 79 20.40 13.32 6.37
N PRO A 80 21.49 12.58 6.65
CA PRO A 80 22.57 12.35 5.68
C PRO A 80 22.07 11.66 4.39
N ALA A 81 22.69 12.01 3.27
CA ALA A 81 22.48 11.32 2.00
C ALA A 81 22.78 9.81 2.12
N GLY A 82 22.00 8.98 1.43
CA GLY A 82 22.10 7.52 1.51
C GLY A 82 21.30 6.88 2.66
N THR A 83 20.74 7.67 3.58
CA THR A 83 19.76 7.16 4.56
C THR A 83 18.38 7.01 3.93
N LEU A 84 17.56 6.07 4.42
CA LEU A 84 16.19 5.88 3.96
C LEU A 84 15.32 7.13 4.15
N GLY A 85 15.45 7.80 5.30
CA GLY A 85 14.67 9.01 5.57
C GLY A 85 14.98 10.15 4.61
N ARG A 86 16.28 10.34 4.28
CA ARG A 86 16.69 11.34 3.29
C ARG A 86 16.19 10.98 1.88
N ALA A 87 16.29 9.72 1.49
CA ALA A 87 15.79 9.25 0.19
C ALA A 87 14.26 9.38 0.07
N TYR A 88 13.52 9.13 1.16
CA TYR A 88 12.08 9.35 1.22
C TYR A 88 11.72 10.82 1.06
N TYR A 89 12.42 11.73 1.77
CA TYR A 89 12.21 13.16 1.60
C TYR A 89 12.42 13.60 0.15
N GLU A 90 13.53 13.19 -0.47
CA GLU A 90 13.85 13.56 -1.85
C GLU A 90 12.80 13.07 -2.84
N PHE A 91 12.32 11.83 -2.66
CA PHE A 91 11.25 11.25 -3.47
C PHE A 91 9.92 11.98 -3.31
N MET A 92 9.49 12.27 -2.08
CA MET A 92 8.22 12.98 -1.83
C MET A 92 8.27 14.42 -2.34
N ALA A 93 9.41 15.10 -2.16
CA ALA A 93 9.62 16.46 -2.63
C ALA A 93 9.63 16.55 -4.17
N SER A 94 10.23 15.59 -4.87
CA SER A 94 10.24 15.58 -6.35
C SER A 94 8.85 15.36 -6.96
N GLU A 95 7.97 14.68 -6.23
CA GLU A 95 6.61 14.35 -6.67
C GLU A 95 5.56 15.38 -6.18
N ASN A 96 5.96 16.36 -5.36
CA ASN A 96 5.08 17.33 -4.69
C ASN A 96 3.95 16.65 -3.88
N LEU A 97 4.30 15.62 -3.12
CA LEU A 97 3.38 14.80 -2.31
C LEU A 97 3.65 14.93 -0.81
N SER A 98 2.69 14.54 0.02
CA SER A 98 2.84 14.36 1.47
C SER A 98 2.06 13.14 1.96
N ALA A 99 2.46 12.56 3.10
CA ALA A 99 1.71 11.49 3.75
C ALA A 99 0.30 11.97 4.18
N ALA A 100 0.14 13.27 4.48
CA ALA A 100 -1.15 13.89 4.74
C ALA A 100 -2.14 13.70 3.57
N GLY A 101 -1.68 13.88 2.32
CA GLY A 101 -2.51 13.64 1.14
C GLY A 101 -3.04 12.21 1.04
N LEU A 102 -2.22 11.22 1.40
CA LEU A 102 -2.62 9.81 1.43
C LEU A 102 -3.64 9.51 2.53
N VAL A 103 -3.50 10.15 3.70
CA VAL A 103 -4.49 10.05 4.78
C VAL A 103 -5.84 10.57 4.32
N GLU A 104 -5.89 11.76 3.71
CA GLU A 104 -7.11 12.36 3.16
C GLU A 104 -7.79 11.43 2.15
N ALA A 105 -7.02 10.88 1.20
CA ALA A 105 -7.52 9.93 0.21
C ALA A 105 -8.13 8.67 0.84
N SER A 106 -7.71 8.29 2.05
CA SER A 106 -8.21 7.11 2.75
C SER A 106 -9.44 7.35 3.64
N LYS A 107 -9.83 8.62 3.90
CA LYS A 107 -10.98 8.98 4.75
C LYS A 107 -12.34 8.52 4.21
N VAL A 108 -12.39 8.11 2.95
CA VAL A 108 -13.55 7.42 2.32
C VAL A 108 -13.98 6.19 3.12
N LEU A 109 -13.04 5.54 3.82
CA LEU A 109 -13.34 4.45 4.73
C LEU A 109 -13.68 5.03 6.11
N LYS A 110 -14.92 4.84 6.58
CA LYS A 110 -15.26 5.12 7.98
C LYS A 110 -14.42 4.21 8.88
N ARG A 111 -13.55 4.79 9.70
CA ARG A 111 -12.65 4.04 10.59
C ARG A 111 -13.15 4.07 12.03
N PRO A 112 -13.13 2.94 12.74
CA PRO A 112 -13.21 2.98 14.20
C PRO A 112 -11.96 3.68 14.76
N PRO A 113 -12.01 4.17 16.02
CA PRO A 113 -10.86 4.81 16.66
C PRO A 113 -9.60 3.94 16.61
N ALA A 114 -8.42 4.58 16.54
CA ALA A 114 -7.09 3.95 16.45
C ALA A 114 -6.65 3.16 17.72
N SER A 115 -7.58 2.79 18.59
CA SER A 115 -7.31 2.07 19.83
C SER A 115 -7.16 0.56 19.64
N ASP A 116 -7.63 -0.02 18.53
CA ASP A 116 -7.47 -1.45 18.25
C ASP A 116 -6.22 -1.74 17.39
N ASP A 117 -5.56 -2.86 17.67
CA ASP A 117 -4.36 -3.33 16.96
C ASP A 117 -4.59 -3.42 15.45
N MET A 118 -5.79 -3.82 15.04
CA MET A 118 -6.16 -3.89 13.64
C MET A 118 -6.13 -2.53 12.96
N THR A 119 -6.65 -1.48 13.61
CA THR A 119 -6.65 -0.13 13.04
C THR A 119 -5.22 0.38 12.93
N TRP A 120 -4.43 0.25 14.00
CA TRP A 120 -3.04 0.68 14.01
C TRP A 120 -2.19 -0.05 12.95
N PHE A 121 -2.33 -1.37 12.84
CA PHE A 121 -1.61 -2.18 11.85
C PHE A 121 -1.96 -1.79 10.41
N ARG A 122 -3.23 -1.48 10.14
CA ARG A 122 -3.67 -1.01 8.82
C ARG A 122 -3.12 0.38 8.48
N GLU A 123 -3.05 1.27 9.46
CA GLU A 123 -2.50 2.61 9.29
C GLU A 123 -1.01 2.57 8.99
N ARG A 124 -0.25 1.84 9.82
CA ARG A 124 1.17 1.57 9.57
C ARG A 124 1.40 1.03 8.16
N ASN A 125 0.68 -0.01 7.77
CA ASN A 125 0.91 -0.65 6.46
C ASN A 125 0.53 0.24 5.28
N ARG A 126 -0.44 1.15 5.44
CA ARG A 126 -0.73 2.18 4.45
C ARG A 126 0.44 3.16 4.35
N GLU A 127 0.96 3.63 5.48
CA GLU A 127 2.08 4.58 5.52
C GLU A 127 3.39 3.98 5.00
N THR A 128 3.57 2.67 5.13
CA THR A 128 4.70 1.95 4.52
C THR A 128 4.65 1.95 3.00
N HIS A 129 3.50 2.13 2.35
CA HIS A 129 3.39 2.13 0.87
C HIS A 129 4.40 3.07 0.20
N ASP A 130 4.46 4.32 0.66
CA ASP A 130 5.31 5.33 0.03
C ASP A 130 6.80 5.06 0.29
N LEU A 131 7.12 4.47 1.45
CA LEU A 131 8.46 3.96 1.72
C LEU A 131 8.83 2.80 0.79
N LEU A 132 7.86 1.97 0.38
CA LEU A 132 8.12 0.86 -0.55
C LEU A 132 8.57 1.35 -1.92
N HIS A 133 8.06 2.48 -2.42
CA HIS A 133 8.60 3.09 -3.65
C HIS A 133 10.11 3.32 -3.54
N VAL A 134 10.55 3.91 -2.42
CA VAL A 134 11.96 4.23 -2.15
C VAL A 134 12.80 2.95 -2.05
N VAL A 135 12.42 1.99 -1.22
CA VAL A 135 13.25 0.78 -1.00
C VAL A 135 13.24 -0.19 -2.18
N THR A 136 12.20 -0.18 -3.01
CA THR A 136 12.12 -1.05 -4.19
C THR A 136 12.69 -0.40 -5.45
N GLY A 137 12.79 0.93 -5.47
CA GLY A 137 13.17 1.74 -6.62
C GLY A 137 12.06 1.90 -7.67
N TYR A 138 10.81 1.53 -7.35
CA TYR A 138 9.69 1.74 -8.26
C TYR A 138 9.17 3.18 -8.14
N GLY A 139 9.18 3.91 -9.26
CA GLY A 139 8.61 5.25 -9.34
C GLY A 139 7.08 5.25 -9.29
N ARG A 140 6.50 6.45 -9.41
CA ARG A 140 5.05 6.69 -9.45
C ARG A 140 4.46 6.75 -10.85
N ASP A 141 5.28 6.48 -11.86
CA ASP A 141 4.76 6.30 -13.21
C ASP A 141 3.84 5.06 -13.26
N PRO A 142 2.90 4.98 -14.22
CA PRO A 142 1.93 3.88 -14.27
C PRO A 142 2.53 2.46 -14.29
N VAL A 143 3.75 2.29 -14.81
CA VAL A 143 4.44 0.99 -14.82
C VAL A 143 5.08 0.74 -13.45
N GLY A 144 5.79 1.73 -12.88
CA GLY A 144 6.34 1.68 -11.53
C GLY A 144 5.29 1.33 -10.47
N GLU A 145 4.15 2.02 -10.48
CA GLU A 145 3.01 1.75 -9.61
C GLU A 145 2.49 0.31 -9.77
N ALA A 146 2.35 -0.17 -11.01
CA ALA A 146 1.87 -1.53 -11.25
C ALA A 146 2.86 -2.59 -10.75
N CYS A 147 4.17 -2.33 -10.88
CA CYS A 147 5.22 -3.18 -10.31
C CYS A 147 5.18 -3.20 -8.78
N LEU A 148 5.02 -2.03 -8.14
CA LEU A 148 4.93 -1.94 -6.69
C LEU A 148 3.66 -2.61 -6.14
N VAL A 149 2.53 -2.47 -6.83
CA VAL A 149 1.29 -3.17 -6.48
C VAL A 149 1.46 -4.69 -6.55
N ALA A 150 2.17 -5.20 -7.56
CA ALA A 150 2.47 -6.63 -7.68
C ALA A 150 3.42 -7.12 -6.58
N PHE A 151 4.44 -6.33 -6.24
CA PHE A 151 5.31 -6.57 -5.08
C PHE A 151 4.51 -6.63 -3.78
N THR A 152 3.62 -5.66 -3.55
CA THR A 152 2.78 -5.57 -2.36
C THR A 152 1.79 -6.72 -2.28
N TYR A 153 1.24 -7.19 -3.40
CA TYR A 153 0.44 -8.41 -3.43
C TYR A 153 1.24 -9.63 -2.98
N ALA A 154 2.48 -9.80 -3.47
CA ALA A 154 3.33 -10.92 -3.07
C ALA A 154 3.63 -10.95 -1.57
N GLN A 155 3.81 -9.77 -0.97
CA GLN A 155 4.09 -9.58 0.46
C GLN A 155 2.86 -9.77 1.35
N THR A 156 1.69 -9.34 0.87
CA THR A 156 0.49 -9.24 1.72
C THR A 156 -0.56 -10.31 1.46
N GLY A 157 -0.60 -10.87 0.25
CA GLY A 157 -1.67 -11.76 -0.22
C GLY A 157 -3.03 -11.07 -0.37
N GLN A 158 -3.11 -9.74 -0.26
CA GLN A 158 -4.39 -9.02 -0.36
C GLN A 158 -4.89 -9.00 -1.80
N LYS A 159 -6.06 -9.62 -2.03
CA LYS A 159 -6.64 -9.80 -3.36
C LYS A 159 -6.95 -8.50 -4.11
N GLY A 160 -7.14 -7.39 -3.39
CA GLY A 160 -7.29 -6.07 -4.00
C GLY A 160 -6.10 -5.69 -4.88
N PHE A 161 -4.87 -5.84 -4.36
CA PHE A 161 -3.65 -5.56 -5.11
C PHE A 161 -3.49 -6.49 -6.32
N LEU A 162 -3.84 -7.78 -6.20
CA LEU A 162 -3.84 -8.70 -7.34
C LEU A 162 -4.73 -8.19 -8.48
N VAL A 163 -5.96 -7.78 -8.15
CA VAL A 163 -6.91 -7.30 -9.16
C VAL A 163 -6.39 -6.03 -9.84
N ILE A 164 -5.77 -5.12 -9.09
CA ILE A 164 -5.17 -3.89 -9.63
C ILE A 164 -4.00 -4.23 -10.56
N ALA A 165 -3.07 -5.10 -10.13
CA ALA A 165 -1.93 -5.53 -10.94
C ALA A 165 -2.38 -6.20 -12.26
N LEU A 166 -3.39 -7.09 -12.19
CA LEU A 166 -3.95 -7.74 -13.38
C LEU A 166 -4.61 -6.74 -14.33
N ASN A 167 -5.31 -5.72 -13.79
CA ASN A 167 -5.91 -4.67 -14.59
C ASN A 167 -4.85 -3.83 -15.29
N ALA A 168 -3.80 -3.43 -14.57
CA ALA A 168 -2.66 -2.70 -15.12
C ALA A 168 -1.97 -3.49 -16.24
N ALA A 169 -1.67 -4.77 -16.02
CA ALA A 169 -1.07 -5.65 -17.02
C ALA A 169 -1.95 -5.83 -18.28
N ARG A 170 -3.26 -5.99 -18.09
CA ARG A 170 -4.22 -6.09 -19.21
C ARG A 170 -4.29 -4.80 -20.01
N ARG A 171 -4.21 -3.63 -19.37
CA ARG A 171 -4.23 -2.32 -20.02
C ARG A 171 -2.93 -2.02 -20.74
N ALA A 172 -1.79 -2.30 -20.12
CA ALA A 172 -0.49 -2.11 -20.75
C ALA A 172 -0.36 -2.90 -22.07
N SER A 173 -1.00 -4.06 -22.15
CA SER A 173 -1.08 -4.86 -23.39
C SER A 173 -1.74 -4.12 -24.57
N ARG A 174 -2.59 -3.12 -24.30
CA ARG A 174 -3.35 -2.38 -25.32
C ARG A 174 -2.64 -1.11 -25.78
N PHE A 175 -1.90 -0.44 -24.88
CA PHE A 175 -1.31 0.88 -25.14
C PHE A 175 0.22 0.86 -25.26
N LEU A 176 0.89 -0.15 -24.69
CA LEU A 176 2.34 -0.28 -24.64
C LEU A 176 2.77 -1.65 -25.20
N SER A 177 2.15 -2.09 -26.29
CA SER A 177 2.30 -3.45 -26.84
C SER A 177 3.74 -3.83 -27.20
N ARG A 178 4.62 -2.84 -27.42
CA ARG A 178 6.05 -3.03 -27.71
C ARG A 178 6.96 -3.02 -26.48
N GLN A 179 6.46 -2.63 -25.31
CA GLN A 179 7.24 -2.61 -24.06
C GLN A 179 6.92 -3.84 -23.20
N PRO A 180 7.91 -4.42 -22.49
CA PRO A 180 7.73 -5.65 -21.71
C PRO A 180 7.01 -5.43 -20.37
N VAL A 181 5.97 -4.59 -20.32
CA VAL A 181 5.30 -4.15 -19.08
C VAL A 181 4.76 -5.32 -18.26
N LYS A 182 4.19 -6.34 -18.91
CA LYS A 182 3.74 -7.57 -18.21
C LYS A 182 4.88 -8.27 -17.48
N ARG A 183 6.06 -8.34 -18.11
CA ARG A 183 7.24 -8.97 -17.53
C ARG A 183 7.75 -8.14 -16.36
N ALA A 184 7.78 -6.81 -16.47
CA ALA A 184 8.14 -5.93 -15.37
C ALA A 184 7.20 -6.05 -14.15
N ILE A 185 5.88 -6.11 -14.38
CA ILE A 185 4.90 -6.33 -13.30
C ILE A 185 5.12 -7.70 -12.64
N PHE A 186 5.33 -8.75 -13.44
CA PHE A 186 5.62 -10.09 -12.92
C PHE A 186 6.95 -10.15 -12.16
N GLU A 187 7.95 -9.40 -12.60
CA GLU A 187 9.22 -9.25 -11.89
C GLU A 187 9.02 -8.57 -10.53
N GLY A 188 8.18 -7.54 -10.45
CA GLY A 188 7.78 -6.93 -9.18
C GLY A 188 7.17 -7.94 -8.21
N TYR A 189 6.26 -8.79 -8.69
CA TYR A 189 5.73 -9.91 -7.91
C TYR A 189 6.85 -10.88 -7.45
N ARG A 190 7.78 -11.25 -8.34
CA ARG A 190 8.88 -12.16 -8.02
C ARG A 190 9.82 -11.57 -6.96
N ARG A 191 10.20 -10.30 -7.08
CA ARG A 191 11.00 -9.58 -6.07
C ARG A 191 10.27 -9.56 -4.72
N GLY A 192 8.96 -9.32 -4.74
CA GLY A 192 8.13 -9.37 -3.54
C GLY A 192 8.04 -10.76 -2.92
N ARG A 193 8.16 -11.86 -3.70
CA ARG A 193 8.23 -13.22 -3.15
C ARG A 193 9.60 -13.56 -2.53
N GLN A 194 10.66 -12.91 -3.00
CA GLN A 194 12.04 -13.13 -2.56
C GLN A 194 12.42 -12.28 -1.35
N ALA A 195 11.80 -11.11 -1.19
CA ALA A 195 12.03 -10.25 -0.04
C ALA A 195 11.49 -10.87 1.26
N GLU A 196 12.15 -10.53 2.37
CA GLU A 196 11.63 -10.83 3.70
C GLU A 196 10.26 -10.19 3.92
N TRP A 197 9.49 -10.76 4.83
CA TRP A 197 8.12 -10.32 5.06
C TRP A 197 8.06 -9.00 5.86
N LEU A 198 7.30 -8.03 5.35
CA LEU A 198 7.10 -6.66 5.88
C LEU A 198 6.58 -6.53 7.32
#